data_AF-A0A5F1Y0D1-F1
#
_entry.id   AF-A0A5F1Y0D1-F1
#
_cell.length_a   1.000
_cell.length_b   1.000
_cell.length_c   1.000
_cell.angle_alpha   90.00
_cell.angle_beta   90.00
_cell.angle_gamma   90.00
#
_symmetry.space_group_name_H-M   'P 1'
#
loop_
_entity.id
_entity.type
_entity.pdbx_description
1 polymer ?
#
loop_
_entity_poly.entity_id
_entity_poly.type
_entity_poly.pdbx_seq_one_letter_code
_entity_poly.pdbx_strand_id
1 'polypeptide(L)'
;MEIQKKIAVVDFGGQYAHLIASRIRRLGAYTEILSNEEPLSNYKKYSGIILSGGPESVYEPDSPTITSQIFELGIPVLGICYGHQLIMKLLGGVVERSGTGEYGPASLELHVSNGNSLLKNFVGGEQVWMNHADEVVKLPDGFTRIASSKDCGYAVVENSSKKIFGIQFHAEVSHSEKGSVLLDNFIGICGASRTWGIDQFLKEKIKEIQETVKPGQKIFMLVSGGVDSTVSYLLLCKALGAERVLGFLIDTGFMRKGEVLPLQEKLTSQNIHLTVRDESALFYESLKGKSDPEEKRKIVGNLFLEARDRAVKDLDLEHGDWLLGQGTIYPDTIESGGTKHSHTIKTHHNRVEAIQKLIEEGKVIEPIRDLYKDEVRDLGVLLGLEPEWVGRHPFPGPGLVVRMLAVEKKGTEEDQKAIDSYLSTQNGLEGKILPVASVGVKGDRRSYANCAVLNDIDTDWKTLDRVATHLSNQFSFINRVVLLPFESNVKKLNFRFTGMQLDKNCSDLLREADHAVESVIRKAGLYDKIWQMPVVLLPIGEKENEKSVVLRPVESQEAMTANFFPMERSLLQEIKTKVSEIPGIRYVFFDLTNKPPGTIEWE
;
A
#
# COMPACT_ATOMS: atom_id res chain seq x y z
N MET A 1 -14.38 2.62 -23.31
CA MET A 1 -15.39 1.88 -22.55
C MET A 1 -16.59 2.79 -22.31
N GLU A 2 -17.70 2.58 -23.01
CA GLU A 2 -18.90 3.42 -22.87
C GLU A 2 -19.79 2.84 -21.75
N ILE A 3 -19.40 3.14 -20.51
CA ILE A 3 -20.11 2.66 -19.32
C ILE A 3 -21.39 3.47 -19.16
N GLN A 4 -22.53 2.86 -19.45
CA GLN A 4 -23.83 3.55 -19.39
C GLN A 4 -24.20 4.05 -17.99
N LYS A 5 -23.72 3.40 -16.93
CA LYS A 5 -24.00 3.76 -15.55
C LYS A 5 -22.78 3.65 -14.66
N LYS A 6 -22.44 4.75 -14.01
CA LYS A 6 -21.25 4.89 -13.16
C LYS A 6 -21.55 5.77 -11.96
N ILE A 7 -20.81 5.54 -10.88
CA ILE A 7 -20.96 6.26 -9.61
C ILE A 7 -19.78 7.23 -9.46
N ALA A 8 -20.09 8.49 -9.16
CA ALA A 8 -19.06 9.47 -8.80
C ALA A 8 -18.72 9.34 -7.31
N VAL A 9 -17.44 9.36 -6.97
CA VAL A 9 -16.96 9.49 -5.58
C VAL A 9 -16.27 10.84 -5.46
N VAL A 10 -16.88 11.78 -4.73
CA VAL A 10 -16.33 13.12 -4.52
C VAL A 10 -15.35 13.08 -3.37
N ASP A 11 -14.11 13.45 -3.65
CA ASP A 11 -13.02 13.53 -2.67
C ASP A 11 -13.01 14.90 -1.98
N PHE A 12 -13.01 14.88 -0.64
CA PHE A 12 -12.91 16.07 0.21
C PHE A 12 -11.56 16.12 0.97
N GLY A 13 -10.53 15.44 0.48
CA GLY A 13 -9.18 15.45 1.07
C GLY A 13 -8.95 14.38 2.14
N GLY A 14 -9.82 13.38 2.23
CA GLY A 14 -9.71 12.26 3.16
C GLY A 14 -9.05 11.02 2.52
N GLN A 15 -8.50 10.13 3.36
CA GLN A 15 -7.89 8.86 2.89
C GLN A 15 -8.90 7.85 2.28
N TYR A 16 -10.20 8.10 2.44
CA TYR A 16 -11.25 7.11 2.19
C TYR A 16 -11.81 7.12 0.77
N ALA A 17 -11.65 8.18 -0.03
CA ALA A 17 -12.25 8.26 -1.37
C ALA A 17 -11.80 7.10 -2.28
N HIS A 18 -10.51 6.76 -2.26
CA HIS A 18 -9.96 5.60 -2.98
C HIS A 18 -10.48 4.27 -2.44
N LEU A 19 -10.63 4.15 -1.12
CA LEU A 19 -11.16 2.94 -0.50
C LEU A 19 -12.62 2.71 -0.90
N ILE A 20 -13.46 3.74 -0.82
CA ILE A 20 -14.86 3.73 -1.28
C ILE A 20 -14.92 3.31 -2.74
N ALA A 21 -14.16 3.99 -3.62
CA ALA A 21 -14.14 3.70 -5.05
C ALA A 21 -13.73 2.25 -5.34
N SER A 22 -12.70 1.73 -4.64
CA SER A 22 -12.25 0.35 -4.77
C SER A 22 -13.30 -0.66 -4.28
N ARG A 23 -13.98 -0.38 -3.16
CA ARG A 23 -15.03 -1.28 -2.61
C ARG A 23 -16.22 -1.39 -3.54
N ILE A 24 -16.69 -0.26 -4.09
CA ILE A 24 -17.80 -0.24 -5.04
C ILE A 24 -17.47 -1.02 -6.32
N ARG A 25 -16.23 -0.90 -6.84
CA ARG A 25 -15.79 -1.69 -8.00
C ARG A 25 -15.75 -3.19 -7.71
N ARG A 26 -15.31 -3.62 -6.52
CA ARG A 26 -15.37 -5.04 -6.12
C ARG A 26 -16.79 -5.60 -6.05
N LEU A 27 -17.78 -4.74 -5.77
CA LEU A 27 -19.20 -5.09 -5.81
C LEU A 27 -19.79 -5.06 -7.24
N GLY A 28 -18.95 -4.80 -8.26
CA GLY A 28 -19.33 -4.87 -9.67
C GLY A 28 -19.93 -3.60 -10.24
N ALA A 29 -19.69 -2.44 -9.63
CA ALA A 29 -20.13 -1.14 -10.15
C ALA A 29 -18.94 -0.21 -10.46
N TYR A 30 -18.95 0.43 -11.63
CA TYR A 30 -17.85 1.33 -12.00
C TYR A 30 -17.89 2.65 -11.24
N THR A 31 -16.71 3.14 -10.86
CA THR A 31 -16.54 4.41 -10.16
C THR A 31 -15.50 5.31 -10.81
N GLU A 32 -15.69 6.62 -10.67
CA GLU A 32 -14.70 7.65 -10.95
C GLU A 32 -14.58 8.57 -9.73
N ILE A 33 -13.35 8.90 -9.35
CA ILE A 33 -13.09 9.90 -8.29
C ILE A 33 -13.12 11.29 -8.92
N LEU A 34 -13.81 12.21 -8.26
CA LEU A 34 -13.99 13.60 -8.69
C LEU A 34 -13.49 14.55 -7.62
N SER A 35 -12.92 15.68 -8.05
CA SER A 35 -12.69 16.82 -7.17
C SER A 35 -14.02 17.40 -6.67
N ASN A 36 -14.04 17.93 -5.45
CA ASN A 36 -15.18 18.69 -4.93
C ASN A 36 -15.43 20.02 -5.68
N GLU A 37 -14.47 20.46 -6.50
CA GLU A 37 -14.57 21.67 -7.33
C GLU A 37 -15.16 21.41 -8.73
N GLU A 38 -15.50 20.16 -9.07
CA GLU A 38 -16.05 19.81 -10.38
C GLU A 38 -17.37 20.57 -10.66
N PRO A 39 -17.57 21.06 -11.90
CA PRO A 39 -18.78 21.81 -12.23
C PRO A 39 -20.03 20.91 -12.19
N LEU A 40 -21.16 21.47 -11.76
CA LEU A 40 -22.44 20.76 -11.61
C LEU A 40 -22.85 19.98 -12.89
N SER A 41 -22.55 20.53 -14.07
CA SER A 41 -22.85 19.90 -15.35
C SER A 41 -22.20 18.52 -15.51
N ASN A 42 -21.02 18.32 -14.91
CA ASN A 42 -20.28 17.06 -14.99
C ASN A 42 -20.98 15.93 -14.24
N TYR A 43 -21.73 16.23 -13.18
CA TYR A 43 -22.42 15.22 -12.37
C TYR A 43 -23.61 14.55 -13.07
N LYS A 44 -24.18 15.20 -14.09
CA LYS A 44 -25.37 14.70 -14.80
C LYS A 44 -25.16 13.37 -15.53
N LYS A 45 -23.91 12.99 -15.80
CA LYS A 45 -23.55 11.73 -16.47
C LYS A 45 -23.47 10.52 -15.51
N TYR A 46 -23.61 10.73 -14.21
CA TYR A 46 -23.52 9.66 -13.21
C TYR A 46 -24.91 9.20 -12.78
N SER A 47 -25.00 7.91 -12.42
CA SER A 47 -26.22 7.29 -11.90
C SER A 47 -26.31 7.31 -10.37
N GLY A 48 -25.23 7.73 -9.70
CA GLY A 48 -25.13 7.85 -8.25
C GLY A 48 -23.93 8.71 -7.85
N ILE A 49 -24.00 9.35 -6.70
CA ILE A 49 -22.95 10.22 -6.17
C ILE A 49 -22.67 9.82 -4.72
N ILE A 50 -21.40 9.62 -4.37
CA ILE A 50 -20.95 9.41 -3.00
C ILE A 50 -20.10 10.62 -2.60
N LEU A 51 -20.47 11.28 -1.51
CA LEU A 51 -19.71 12.33 -0.87
C LEU A 51 -18.86 11.68 0.23
N SER A 52 -17.54 11.64 0.04
CA SER A 52 -16.62 10.94 0.94
C SER A 52 -16.44 11.64 2.30
N GLY A 53 -15.69 10.98 3.19
CA GLY A 53 -15.23 11.57 4.44
C GLY A 53 -14.10 12.58 4.23
N GLY A 54 -13.84 13.38 5.27
CA GLY A 54 -12.79 14.39 5.32
C GLY A 54 -12.36 14.63 6.77
N PRO A 55 -11.12 15.12 6.99
CA PRO A 55 -10.60 15.33 8.34
C PRO A 55 -11.12 16.61 9.01
N GLU A 56 -11.73 17.51 8.25
CA GLU A 56 -12.10 18.85 8.69
C GLU A 56 -13.53 18.92 9.23
N SER A 57 -13.81 19.96 10.01
CA SER A 57 -15.18 20.30 10.40
C SER A 57 -15.85 21.09 9.28
N VAL A 58 -17.13 20.79 9.00
CA VAL A 58 -17.90 21.45 7.94
C VAL A 58 -18.07 22.96 8.16
N TYR A 59 -17.77 23.51 9.34
CA TYR A 59 -17.87 24.95 9.62
C TYR A 59 -16.55 25.71 9.52
N GLU A 60 -15.42 25.02 9.37
CA GLU A 60 -14.14 25.69 9.19
C GLU A 60 -14.17 26.52 7.88
N PRO A 61 -13.63 27.75 7.86
CA PRO A 61 -13.75 28.66 6.72
C PRO A 61 -13.25 28.09 5.39
N ASP A 62 -12.20 27.27 5.45
CA ASP A 62 -11.55 26.68 4.28
C ASP A 62 -12.02 25.24 3.99
N SER A 63 -13.07 24.79 4.68
CA SER A 63 -13.53 23.41 4.55
C SER A 63 -14.05 23.07 3.15
N PRO A 64 -13.60 21.95 2.54
CA PRO A 64 -14.05 21.52 1.23
C PRO A 64 -15.57 21.38 1.15
N THR A 65 -16.19 22.05 0.19
CA THR A 65 -17.65 22.05 0.03
C THR A 65 -18.06 21.72 -1.40
N ILE A 66 -19.37 21.62 -1.64
CA ILE A 66 -19.99 21.42 -2.94
C ILE A 66 -21.28 22.25 -3.06
N THR A 67 -21.73 22.53 -4.29
CA THR A 67 -22.99 23.25 -4.51
C THR A 67 -24.20 22.42 -4.06
N SER A 68 -25.14 23.04 -3.34
CA SER A 68 -26.39 22.40 -2.90
C SER A 68 -27.30 21.99 -4.07
N GLN A 69 -27.12 22.60 -5.25
CA GLN A 69 -27.86 22.25 -6.48
C GLN A 69 -27.62 20.79 -6.91
N ILE A 70 -26.57 20.13 -6.42
CA ILE A 70 -26.31 18.72 -6.70
C ILE A 70 -27.46 17.82 -6.22
N PHE A 71 -28.12 18.20 -5.12
CA PHE A 71 -29.24 17.46 -4.53
C PHE A 71 -30.56 17.63 -5.30
N GLU A 72 -30.58 18.51 -6.30
CA GLU A 72 -31.74 18.78 -7.17
C GLU A 72 -31.66 18.02 -8.51
N LEU A 73 -30.54 17.34 -8.79
CA LEU A 73 -30.33 16.62 -10.04
C LEU A 73 -31.19 15.34 -10.18
N GLY A 74 -31.85 14.90 -9.10
CA GLY A 74 -32.62 13.65 -9.07
C GLY A 74 -31.75 12.39 -9.11
N ILE A 75 -30.44 12.53 -8.87
CA ILE A 75 -29.47 11.44 -8.80
C ILE A 75 -29.34 11.00 -7.34
N PRO A 76 -29.35 9.69 -7.01
CA PRO A 76 -29.13 9.23 -5.64
C PRO A 76 -27.79 9.71 -5.06
N VAL A 77 -27.80 10.17 -3.80
CA VAL A 77 -26.60 10.68 -3.11
C VAL A 77 -26.42 9.97 -1.77
N LEU A 78 -25.19 9.51 -1.49
CA LEU A 78 -24.78 8.99 -0.18
C LEU A 78 -23.65 9.86 0.39
N GLY A 79 -23.85 10.44 1.57
CA GLY A 79 -22.77 11.08 2.33
C GLY A 79 -22.20 10.15 3.39
N ILE A 80 -20.87 10.09 3.51
CA ILE A 80 -20.16 9.29 4.50
C ILE A 80 -19.35 10.21 5.42
N CYS A 81 -19.57 10.11 6.73
CA CYS A 81 -18.92 10.93 7.76
C CYS A 81 -19.02 12.45 7.44
N TYR A 82 -17.93 13.11 7.04
CA TYR A 82 -17.94 14.49 6.57
C TYR A 82 -18.98 14.75 5.48
N GLY A 83 -19.09 13.86 4.49
CA GLY A 83 -20.10 13.98 3.44
C GLY A 83 -21.53 13.94 3.99
N HIS A 84 -21.79 13.15 5.03
CA HIS A 84 -23.09 13.14 5.72
C HIS A 84 -23.37 14.48 6.41
N GLN A 85 -22.40 15.01 7.16
CA GLN A 85 -22.49 16.29 7.84
C GLN A 85 -22.70 17.44 6.84
N LEU A 86 -21.98 17.42 5.72
CA LEU A 86 -22.07 18.42 4.66
C LEU A 86 -23.47 18.43 4.03
N ILE A 87 -24.05 17.25 3.73
CA ILE A 87 -25.43 17.15 3.24
C ILE A 87 -26.39 17.79 4.25
N MET A 88 -26.28 17.44 5.54
CA MET A 88 -27.18 17.98 6.55
C MET A 88 -27.06 19.50 6.65
N LYS A 89 -25.83 20.04 6.69
CA LYS A 89 -25.56 21.48 6.73
C LYS A 89 -26.16 22.20 5.51
N LEU A 90 -25.87 21.72 4.30
CA LEU A 90 -26.29 22.38 3.05
C LEU A 90 -27.80 22.37 2.85
N LEU A 91 -28.51 21.43 3.47
CA LEU A 91 -29.97 21.31 3.36
C LEU A 91 -30.73 21.93 4.56
N GLY A 92 -30.04 22.61 5.47
CA GLY A 92 -30.66 23.36 6.57
C GLY A 92 -30.74 22.62 7.92
N GLY A 93 -30.02 21.51 8.06
CA GLY A 93 -29.76 20.85 9.34
C GLY A 93 -28.71 21.59 10.17
N VAL A 94 -28.43 21.06 11.37
CA VAL A 94 -27.42 21.60 12.29
C VAL A 94 -26.42 20.52 12.63
N VAL A 95 -25.14 20.85 12.50
CA VAL A 95 -24.00 20.04 12.91
C VAL A 95 -23.32 20.77 14.08
N GLU A 96 -22.91 20.05 15.11
CA GLU A 96 -22.20 20.60 16.26
C GLU A 96 -20.98 19.73 16.58
N ARG A 97 -19.98 20.31 17.26
CA ARG A 97 -18.88 19.52 17.83
C ARG A 97 -19.44 18.70 19.00
N SER A 98 -19.29 17.38 18.94
CA SER A 98 -19.61 16.55 20.10
C SER A 98 -18.53 16.76 21.17
N GLY A 99 -18.93 16.81 22.46
CA GLY A 99 -17.99 16.99 23.56
C GLY A 99 -17.03 15.80 23.76
N THR A 100 -17.36 14.64 23.18
CA THR A 100 -16.58 13.41 23.15
C THR A 100 -16.70 12.78 21.78
N GLY A 101 -15.74 13.02 20.88
CA GLY A 101 -15.73 12.38 19.56
C GLY A 101 -15.77 10.86 19.67
N GLU A 102 -16.52 10.19 18.78
CA GLU A 102 -16.66 8.74 18.75
C GLU A 102 -15.62 8.18 17.74
N TYR A 103 -14.65 7.44 18.28
CA TYR A 103 -13.56 6.85 17.50
C TYR A 103 -13.47 5.35 17.79
N GLY A 104 -13.79 4.53 16.80
CA GLY A 104 -13.69 3.07 16.88
C GLY A 104 -15.02 2.34 16.70
N PRO A 105 -15.11 1.09 17.18
CA PRO A 105 -16.26 0.24 16.92
C PRO A 105 -17.49 0.69 17.74
N ALA A 106 -18.64 0.76 17.08
CA ALA A 106 -19.94 1.06 17.67
C ALA A 106 -21.00 0.07 17.16
N SER A 107 -22.10 -0.09 17.90
CA SER A 107 -23.21 -0.97 17.53
C SER A 107 -24.41 -0.15 17.07
N LEU A 108 -25.00 -0.51 15.92
CA LEU A 108 -26.17 0.19 15.37
C LEU A 108 -27.48 -0.22 16.03
N GLU A 109 -28.29 0.76 16.40
CA GLU A 109 -29.69 0.59 16.81
C GLU A 109 -30.62 1.08 15.69
N LEU A 110 -31.51 0.22 15.20
CA LEU A 110 -32.45 0.55 14.13
C LEU A 110 -33.74 1.17 14.69
N HIS A 111 -34.16 2.31 14.13
CA HIS A 111 -35.37 3.05 14.53
C HIS A 111 -36.57 2.83 13.60
N VAL A 112 -36.38 2.08 12.51
CA VAL A 112 -37.42 1.78 11.51
C VAL A 112 -37.48 0.27 11.30
N SER A 113 -38.69 -0.30 11.33
CA SER A 113 -38.92 -1.74 11.16
C SER A 113 -38.49 -2.23 9.77
N ASN A 114 -37.71 -3.31 9.72
CA ASN A 114 -37.14 -4.00 8.54
C ASN A 114 -36.01 -3.31 7.76
N GLY A 115 -35.41 -2.24 8.28
CA GLY A 115 -34.39 -1.49 7.54
C GLY A 115 -35.01 -0.77 6.32
N ASN A 116 -34.43 0.38 5.96
CA ASN A 116 -34.84 1.10 4.76
C ASN A 116 -34.16 0.52 3.50
N SER A 117 -34.29 1.20 2.36
CA SER A 117 -33.62 0.80 1.12
C SER A 117 -32.09 0.66 1.26
N LEU A 118 -31.44 1.49 2.09
CA LEU A 118 -29.99 1.47 2.29
C LEU A 118 -29.53 0.38 3.28
N LEU A 119 -30.30 0.13 4.34
CA LEU A 119 -30.04 -0.86 5.39
C LEU A 119 -30.81 -2.17 5.18
N LYS A 120 -31.16 -2.49 3.93
CA LYS A 120 -31.77 -3.78 3.60
C LYS A 120 -30.85 -4.91 4.11
N ASN A 121 -31.43 -5.86 4.85
CA ASN A 121 -30.76 -6.99 5.53
C ASN A 121 -29.96 -6.64 6.81
N PHE A 122 -30.17 -5.46 7.38
CA PHE A 122 -29.73 -5.15 8.75
C PHE A 122 -30.82 -5.55 9.76
N VAL A 123 -30.40 -6.03 10.94
CA VAL A 123 -31.29 -6.47 12.02
C VAL A 123 -31.09 -5.66 13.31
N GLY A 124 -30.10 -4.77 13.36
CA GLY A 124 -29.69 -4.07 14.56
C GLY A 124 -28.65 -4.87 15.34
N GLY A 125 -27.76 -4.17 16.04
CA GLY A 125 -26.65 -4.73 16.77
C GLY A 125 -25.35 -4.82 15.97
N GLU A 126 -25.39 -4.66 14.64
CA GLU A 126 -24.20 -4.77 13.80
C GLU A 126 -23.11 -3.76 14.15
N GLN A 127 -21.85 -4.23 14.12
CA GLN A 127 -20.71 -3.36 14.38
C GLN A 127 -20.39 -2.47 13.18
N VAL A 128 -20.18 -1.19 13.44
CA VAL A 128 -19.72 -0.17 12.49
C VAL A 128 -18.51 0.59 13.03
N TRP A 129 -17.74 1.19 12.13
CA TRP A 129 -16.56 1.97 12.48
C TRP A 129 -16.83 3.49 12.45
N MET A 130 -16.89 4.09 13.65
CA MET A 130 -17.05 5.52 13.84
C MET A 130 -15.70 6.23 13.82
N ASN A 131 -15.66 7.41 13.20
CA ASN A 131 -14.50 8.28 13.21
C ASN A 131 -14.93 9.73 12.98
N HIS A 132 -15.45 10.38 14.02
CA HIS A 132 -15.93 11.77 13.91
C HIS A 132 -15.79 12.56 15.22
N ALA A 133 -15.52 13.85 15.07
CA ALA A 133 -15.56 14.84 16.16
C ALA A 133 -16.87 15.65 16.15
N ASP A 134 -17.40 15.90 14.96
CA ASP A 134 -18.66 16.60 14.77
C ASP A 134 -19.80 15.59 14.64
N GLU A 135 -21.01 16.01 15.00
CA GLU A 135 -22.23 15.22 14.81
C GLU A 135 -23.40 16.09 14.37
N VAL A 136 -24.34 15.48 13.67
CA VAL A 136 -25.61 16.13 13.35
C VAL A 136 -26.46 16.15 14.61
N VAL A 137 -27.05 17.31 14.96
CA VAL A 137 -27.97 17.44 16.10
C VAL A 137 -29.40 17.78 15.67
N LYS A 138 -29.56 18.26 14.43
CA LYS A 138 -30.88 18.55 13.85
C LYS A 138 -30.91 18.16 12.38
N LEU A 139 -31.91 17.38 11.99
CA LEU A 139 -32.15 17.01 10.61
C LEU A 139 -32.84 18.14 9.82
N PRO A 140 -32.51 18.29 8.52
CA PRO A 140 -33.29 19.12 7.62
C PRO A 140 -34.66 18.49 7.31
N ASP A 141 -35.59 19.32 6.83
CA ASP A 141 -36.95 18.88 6.53
C ASP A 141 -36.99 17.74 5.49
N GLY A 142 -37.85 16.75 5.74
CA GLY A 142 -38.01 15.57 4.88
C GLY A 142 -36.99 14.46 5.10
N PHE A 143 -36.02 14.63 6.02
CA PHE A 143 -35.14 13.55 6.45
C PHE A 143 -35.71 12.80 7.65
N THR A 144 -35.46 11.49 7.69
CA THR A 144 -35.85 10.60 8.79
C THR A 144 -34.60 9.95 9.38
N ARG A 145 -34.57 9.81 10.71
CA ARG A 145 -33.57 9.01 11.41
C ARG A 145 -33.87 7.53 11.23
N ILE A 146 -32.90 6.78 10.71
CA ILE A 146 -33.04 5.36 10.40
C ILE A 146 -32.31 4.49 11.43
N ALA A 147 -31.10 4.90 11.84
CA ALA A 147 -30.32 4.22 12.85
C ALA A 147 -29.54 5.22 13.73
N SER A 148 -29.19 4.80 14.96
CA SER A 148 -28.30 5.52 15.88
C SER A 148 -27.21 4.59 16.42
N SER A 149 -26.20 5.14 17.09
CA SER A 149 -25.34 4.41 18.02
C SER A 149 -25.61 4.89 19.44
N LYS A 150 -24.83 4.40 20.40
CA LYS A 150 -24.86 4.86 21.80
C LYS A 150 -24.54 6.35 21.90
N ASP A 151 -23.53 6.82 21.18
CA ASP A 151 -22.98 8.16 21.30
C ASP A 151 -23.26 9.04 20.06
N CYS A 152 -23.92 8.51 19.02
CA CYS A 152 -24.35 9.26 17.83
C CYS A 152 -25.84 9.08 17.53
N GLY A 153 -26.61 10.17 17.68
CA GLY A 153 -28.07 10.17 17.53
C GLY A 153 -28.59 9.99 16.10
N TYR A 154 -27.78 10.28 15.08
CA TYR A 154 -28.17 10.25 13.66
C TYR A 154 -27.19 9.46 12.80
N ALA A 155 -26.79 8.28 13.27
CA ALA A 155 -25.81 7.43 12.60
C ALA A 155 -26.20 7.06 11.15
N VAL A 156 -27.50 6.90 10.86
CA VAL A 156 -28.02 6.74 9.49
C VAL A 156 -29.27 7.58 9.31
N VAL A 157 -29.31 8.37 8.24
CA VAL A 157 -30.42 9.25 7.87
C VAL A 157 -30.79 9.08 6.41
N GLU A 158 -32.05 9.35 6.08
CA GLU A 158 -32.56 9.21 4.73
C GLU A 158 -33.63 10.26 4.41
N ASN A 159 -33.60 10.76 3.18
CA ASN A 159 -34.75 11.35 2.49
C ASN A 159 -35.15 10.46 1.30
N SER A 160 -36.17 9.62 1.50
CA SER A 160 -36.57 8.60 0.52
C SER A 160 -37.10 9.21 -0.78
N SER A 161 -37.75 10.38 -0.69
CA SER A 161 -38.33 11.06 -1.87
C SER A 161 -37.26 11.55 -2.84
N LYS A 162 -36.14 12.07 -2.30
CA LYS A 162 -35.01 12.57 -3.08
C LYS A 162 -33.88 11.54 -3.26
N LYS A 163 -33.99 10.36 -2.62
CA LYS A 163 -32.94 9.32 -2.57
C LYS A 163 -31.60 9.87 -2.07
N ILE A 164 -31.65 10.68 -1.01
CA ILE A 164 -30.46 11.23 -0.36
C ILE A 164 -30.27 10.51 0.96
N PHE A 165 -29.06 10.02 1.21
CA PHE A 165 -28.72 9.22 2.36
C PHE A 165 -27.47 9.80 3.04
N GLY A 166 -27.36 9.60 4.34
CA GLY A 166 -26.16 9.96 5.09
C GLY A 166 -25.86 8.91 6.15
N ILE A 167 -24.58 8.58 6.30
CA ILE A 167 -24.06 7.70 7.35
C ILE A 167 -22.91 8.39 8.09
N GLN A 168 -22.87 8.27 9.41
CA GLN A 168 -21.82 8.89 10.24
C GLN A 168 -20.61 7.96 10.46
N PHE A 169 -20.69 6.70 10.04
CA PHE A 169 -19.62 5.71 10.08
C PHE A 169 -19.06 5.41 8.68
N HIS A 170 -17.90 4.76 8.64
CA HIS A 170 -17.26 4.33 7.39
C HIS A 170 -17.71 2.92 7.00
N ALA A 171 -18.49 2.79 5.92
CA ALA A 171 -18.96 1.49 5.41
C ALA A 171 -17.91 0.78 4.54
N GLU A 172 -16.88 1.50 4.10
CA GLU A 172 -15.82 1.06 3.22
C GLU A 172 -14.69 0.29 3.93
N VAL A 173 -14.60 0.42 5.26
CA VAL A 173 -13.58 -0.25 6.08
C VAL A 173 -14.03 -1.65 6.53
N SER A 174 -13.06 -2.55 6.71
CA SER A 174 -13.32 -3.94 7.13
C SER A 174 -13.89 -4.08 8.53
N HIS A 175 -13.68 -3.07 9.39
CA HIS A 175 -14.21 -3.07 10.76
C HIS A 175 -15.75 -2.93 10.82
N SER A 176 -16.39 -2.50 9.73
CA SER A 176 -17.85 -2.42 9.60
C SER A 176 -18.39 -3.73 9.00
N GLU A 177 -18.98 -4.59 9.83
CA GLU A 177 -19.32 -5.99 9.49
C GLU A 177 -20.21 -6.13 8.25
N LYS A 178 -21.19 -5.22 8.08
CA LYS A 178 -22.11 -5.19 6.94
C LYS A 178 -21.90 -3.98 6.02
N GLY A 179 -20.72 -3.36 6.08
CA GLY A 179 -20.40 -2.20 5.23
C GLY A 179 -20.54 -2.49 3.73
N SER A 180 -20.09 -3.65 3.27
CA SER A 180 -20.24 -4.09 1.88
C SER A 180 -21.70 -4.28 1.45
N VAL A 181 -22.56 -4.79 2.34
CA VAL A 181 -24.01 -4.94 2.09
C VAL A 181 -24.67 -3.58 1.92
N LEU A 182 -24.31 -2.60 2.75
CA LEU A 182 -24.81 -1.23 2.65
C LEU A 182 -24.41 -0.59 1.31
N LEU A 183 -23.13 -0.72 0.93
CA LEU A 183 -22.64 -0.19 -0.34
C LEU A 183 -23.31 -0.89 -1.55
N ASP A 184 -23.54 -2.20 -1.49
CA ASP A 184 -24.27 -2.95 -2.52
C ASP A 184 -25.73 -2.52 -2.66
N ASN A 185 -26.41 -2.27 -1.53
CA ASN A 185 -27.75 -1.69 -1.52
C ASN A 185 -27.76 -0.32 -2.22
N PHE A 186 -26.76 0.55 -1.94
CA PHE A 186 -26.65 1.85 -2.61
C PHE A 186 -26.38 1.72 -4.12
N ILE A 187 -25.52 0.79 -4.53
CA ILE A 187 -25.31 0.47 -5.95
C ILE A 187 -26.64 0.07 -6.63
N GLY A 188 -27.43 -0.76 -5.95
CA GLY A 188 -28.78 -1.15 -6.40
C GLY A 188 -29.72 0.05 -6.54
N ILE A 189 -29.71 0.97 -5.59
CA ILE A 189 -30.51 2.22 -5.64
C ILE A 189 -30.12 3.10 -6.84
N CYS A 190 -28.81 3.15 -7.16
CA CYS A 190 -28.28 3.84 -8.34
C CYS A 190 -28.60 3.10 -9.65
N GLY A 191 -29.05 1.84 -9.57
CA GLY A 191 -29.25 0.97 -10.72
C GLY A 191 -27.95 0.66 -11.47
N ALA A 192 -26.81 0.71 -10.78
CA ALA A 192 -25.46 0.55 -11.34
C ALA A 192 -24.85 -0.84 -11.06
N SER A 193 -25.67 -1.82 -10.65
CA SER A 193 -25.22 -3.18 -10.42
C SER A 193 -24.69 -3.82 -11.72
N ARG A 194 -23.57 -4.53 -11.62
CA ARG A 194 -22.93 -5.25 -12.74
C ARG A 194 -22.51 -4.35 -13.92
N THR A 195 -22.17 -3.09 -13.66
CA THR A 195 -21.62 -2.18 -14.68
C THR A 195 -20.10 -2.28 -14.80
N TRP A 196 -19.46 -3.06 -13.93
CA TRP A 196 -18.03 -3.30 -13.93
C TRP A 196 -17.70 -4.77 -13.74
N GLY A 197 -16.76 -5.25 -14.56
CA GLY A 197 -16.21 -6.60 -14.49
C GLY A 197 -14.86 -6.61 -15.21
N ILE A 198 -13.87 -7.26 -14.59
CA ILE A 198 -12.49 -7.26 -15.10
C ILE A 198 -12.35 -8.04 -16.42
N ASP A 199 -13.25 -9.00 -16.68
CA ASP A 199 -13.34 -9.72 -17.94
C ASP A 199 -13.86 -8.83 -19.09
N GLN A 200 -14.84 -7.97 -18.80
CA GLN A 200 -15.35 -6.98 -19.74
C GLN A 200 -14.27 -5.92 -20.01
N PHE A 201 -13.62 -5.42 -18.96
CA PHE A 201 -12.50 -4.49 -19.08
C PHE A 201 -11.41 -5.04 -20.01
N LEU A 202 -10.99 -6.31 -19.83
CA LEU A 202 -9.97 -6.94 -20.66
C LEU A 202 -10.36 -6.92 -22.15
N LYS A 203 -11.59 -7.32 -22.49
CA LYS A 203 -12.06 -7.35 -23.89
C LYS A 203 -12.08 -5.96 -24.52
N GLU A 204 -12.59 -4.97 -23.80
CA GLU A 204 -12.69 -3.60 -24.29
C GLU A 204 -11.32 -2.93 -24.40
N LYS A 205 -10.45 -3.15 -23.42
CA LYS A 205 -9.10 -2.58 -23.41
C LYS A 205 -8.22 -3.16 -24.52
N ILE A 206 -8.36 -4.45 -24.85
CA ILE A 206 -7.70 -5.03 -26.04
C ILE A 206 -8.10 -4.28 -27.32
N LYS A 207 -9.41 -4.01 -27.51
CA LYS A 207 -9.90 -3.27 -28.67
C LYS A 207 -9.37 -1.84 -28.70
N GLU A 208 -9.41 -1.14 -27.57
CA GLU A 208 -8.86 0.22 -27.43
C GLU A 208 -7.37 0.27 -27.78
N ILE A 209 -6.57 -0.69 -27.31
CA ILE A 209 -5.14 -0.81 -27.62
C ILE A 209 -4.93 -1.02 -29.13
N GLN A 210 -5.71 -1.92 -29.75
CA GLN A 210 -5.62 -2.22 -31.18
C GLN A 210 -6.02 -1.02 -32.07
N GLU A 211 -6.94 -0.18 -31.61
CA GLU A 211 -7.36 1.04 -32.30
C GLU A 211 -6.35 2.20 -32.13
N THR A 212 -5.71 2.27 -30.96
CA THR A 212 -4.77 3.35 -30.61
C THR A 212 -3.38 3.14 -31.22
N VAL A 213 -2.88 1.90 -31.20
CA VAL A 213 -1.52 1.57 -31.65
C VAL A 213 -1.53 1.32 -33.16
N LYS A 214 -0.70 2.06 -33.91
CA LYS A 214 -0.65 1.95 -35.38
C LYS A 214 -0.25 0.52 -35.81
N PRO A 215 -0.72 0.03 -36.96
CA PRO A 215 -0.26 -1.24 -37.52
C PRO A 215 1.27 -1.29 -37.65
N GLY A 216 1.89 -2.37 -37.16
CA GLY A 216 3.34 -2.58 -37.22
C GLY A 216 4.18 -1.78 -36.20
N GLN A 217 3.60 -0.78 -35.52
CA GLN A 217 4.29 -0.01 -34.47
C GLN A 217 4.68 -0.94 -33.32
N LYS A 218 5.92 -0.83 -32.86
CA LYS A 218 6.45 -1.67 -31.77
C LYS A 218 6.17 -1.04 -30.41
N ILE A 219 6.05 -1.85 -29.38
CA ILE A 219 5.97 -1.40 -27.99
C ILE A 219 7.24 -1.84 -27.28
N PHE A 220 7.93 -0.90 -26.65
CA PHE A 220 9.06 -1.19 -25.76
C PHE A 220 8.59 -1.06 -24.32
N MET A 221 8.84 -2.06 -23.48
CA MET A 221 8.41 -2.05 -22.09
C MET A 221 9.49 -2.61 -21.16
N LEU A 222 9.78 -1.86 -20.10
CA LEU A 222 10.58 -2.36 -18.98
C LEU A 222 9.68 -3.18 -18.03
N VAL A 223 10.01 -4.45 -17.86
CA VAL A 223 9.31 -5.40 -17.00
C VAL A 223 10.14 -5.59 -15.74
N SER A 224 9.71 -4.97 -14.64
CA SER A 224 10.43 -5.00 -13.36
C SER A 224 10.35 -6.34 -12.62
N GLY A 225 9.46 -7.24 -13.06
CA GLY A 225 9.07 -8.46 -12.33
C GLY A 225 7.95 -8.22 -11.31
N GLY A 226 7.64 -6.97 -10.98
CA GLY A 226 6.45 -6.61 -10.21
C GLY A 226 5.15 -6.88 -10.98
N VAL A 227 4.08 -7.21 -10.24
CA VAL A 227 2.77 -7.61 -10.79
C VAL A 227 2.26 -6.62 -11.84
N ASP A 228 2.33 -5.32 -11.58
CA ASP A 228 1.74 -4.31 -12.47
C ASP A 228 2.44 -4.28 -13.83
N SER A 229 3.77 -4.27 -13.83
CA SER A 229 4.56 -4.30 -15.07
C SER A 229 4.36 -5.61 -15.85
N THR A 230 4.27 -6.75 -15.16
CA THR A 230 4.05 -8.05 -15.80
C THR A 230 2.65 -8.15 -16.40
N VAL A 231 1.62 -7.72 -15.69
CA VAL A 231 0.22 -7.73 -16.16
C VAL A 231 0.03 -6.79 -17.35
N SER A 232 0.60 -5.58 -17.29
CA SER A 232 0.58 -4.64 -18.42
C SER A 232 1.30 -5.22 -19.64
N TYR A 233 2.46 -5.85 -19.45
CA TYR A 233 3.20 -6.52 -20.53
C TYR A 233 2.37 -7.63 -21.18
N LEU A 234 1.77 -8.52 -20.38
CA LEU A 234 0.89 -9.60 -20.86
C LEU A 234 -0.32 -9.06 -21.63
N LEU A 235 -0.95 -7.98 -21.13
CA LEU A 235 -2.09 -7.35 -21.79
C LEU A 235 -1.71 -6.82 -23.17
N LEU A 236 -0.56 -6.14 -23.28
CA LEU A 236 -0.04 -5.64 -24.56
C LEU A 236 0.27 -6.80 -25.52
N CYS A 237 0.93 -7.86 -25.05
CA CYS A 237 1.22 -9.05 -25.85
C CYS A 237 -0.07 -9.70 -26.36
N LYS A 238 -1.10 -9.81 -25.50
CA LYS A 238 -2.40 -10.37 -25.87
C LYS A 238 -3.15 -9.50 -26.89
N ALA A 239 -3.03 -8.18 -26.78
CA ALA A 239 -3.71 -7.24 -27.68
C ALA A 239 -3.02 -7.12 -29.05
N LEU A 240 -1.69 -7.06 -29.10
CA LEU A 240 -0.91 -6.70 -30.29
C LEU A 240 -0.13 -7.86 -30.90
N GLY A 241 0.04 -8.97 -30.17
CA GLY A 241 0.92 -10.07 -30.50
C GLY A 241 2.32 -9.92 -29.87
N ALA A 242 2.90 -11.03 -29.41
CA ALA A 242 4.16 -11.04 -28.66
C ALA A 242 5.34 -10.44 -29.44
N GLU A 243 5.40 -10.64 -30.76
CA GLU A 243 6.48 -10.13 -31.63
C GLU A 243 6.54 -8.59 -31.68
N ARG A 244 5.43 -7.90 -31.40
CA ARG A 244 5.36 -6.44 -31.42
C ARG A 244 5.70 -5.80 -30.07
N VAL A 245 5.74 -6.58 -29.00
CA VAL A 245 5.91 -6.09 -27.63
C VAL A 245 7.25 -6.57 -27.07
N LEU A 246 8.23 -5.69 -27.14
CA LEU A 246 9.61 -5.90 -26.71
C LEU A 246 9.70 -5.69 -25.20
N GLY A 247 9.59 -6.78 -24.44
CA GLY A 247 9.72 -6.80 -22.99
C GLY A 247 11.17 -6.94 -22.56
N PHE A 248 11.62 -6.03 -21.69
CA PHE A 248 12.99 -6.02 -21.16
C PHE A 248 13.00 -6.03 -19.64
N LEU A 249 13.69 -6.98 -19.04
CA LEU A 249 14.00 -6.99 -17.61
C LEU A 249 15.49 -6.72 -17.43
N ILE A 250 15.81 -5.67 -16.66
CA ILE A 250 17.18 -5.35 -16.26
C ILE A 250 17.44 -6.05 -14.94
N ASP A 251 18.28 -7.09 -14.95
CA ASP A 251 18.71 -7.76 -13.72
C ASP A 251 19.85 -6.94 -13.10
N THR A 252 19.53 -6.29 -11.98
CA THR A 252 20.45 -5.44 -11.23
C THR A 252 21.43 -6.25 -10.37
N GLY A 253 21.24 -7.56 -10.27
CA GLY A 253 21.90 -8.38 -9.26
C GLY A 253 21.26 -8.27 -7.87
N PHE A 254 20.33 -7.35 -7.62
CA PHE A 254 19.68 -7.18 -6.32
C PHE A 254 18.22 -7.66 -6.32
N MET A 255 17.89 -8.62 -7.18
CA MET A 255 16.58 -9.29 -7.24
C MET A 255 16.49 -10.43 -6.21
N ARG A 256 15.29 -10.96 -5.94
CA ARG A 256 15.13 -12.15 -5.07
C ARG A 256 15.53 -13.44 -5.79
N LYS A 257 15.83 -14.48 -4.99
CA LYS A 257 16.17 -15.81 -5.53
C LYS A 257 14.98 -16.38 -6.30
N GLY A 258 15.24 -16.86 -7.51
CA GLY A 258 14.21 -17.54 -8.31
C GLY A 258 13.08 -16.62 -8.80
N GLU A 259 13.31 -15.31 -8.95
CA GLU A 259 12.30 -14.44 -9.56
C GLU A 259 12.45 -14.29 -11.07
N VAL A 260 13.67 -14.05 -11.55
CA VAL A 260 13.91 -13.67 -12.94
C VAL A 260 13.73 -14.86 -13.89
N LEU A 261 14.49 -15.94 -13.68
CA LEU A 261 14.44 -17.12 -14.54
C LEU A 261 13.04 -17.77 -14.58
N PRO A 262 12.37 -18.04 -13.44
CA PRO A 262 11.03 -18.64 -13.49
C PRO A 262 9.99 -17.74 -14.16
N LEU A 263 10.11 -16.41 -14.05
CA LEU A 263 9.24 -15.48 -14.79
C LEU A 263 9.49 -15.62 -16.29
N GLN A 264 10.75 -15.61 -16.71
CA GLN A 264 11.14 -15.74 -18.11
C GLN A 264 10.66 -17.08 -18.71
N GLU A 265 10.87 -18.19 -18.00
CA GLU A 265 10.40 -19.52 -18.40
C GLU A 265 8.87 -19.57 -18.51
N LYS A 266 8.16 -18.97 -17.54
CA LYS A 266 6.70 -18.91 -17.56
C LYS A 266 6.17 -18.10 -18.75
N LEU A 267 6.76 -16.95 -19.04
CA LEU A 267 6.39 -16.14 -20.20
C LEU A 267 6.69 -16.88 -21.51
N THR A 268 7.85 -17.54 -21.58
CA THR A 268 8.25 -18.36 -22.75
C THR A 268 7.26 -19.50 -23.00
N SER A 269 6.75 -20.15 -21.94
CA SER A 269 5.70 -21.19 -22.06
C SER A 269 4.38 -20.69 -22.67
N GLN A 270 4.17 -19.37 -22.69
CA GLN A 270 3.03 -18.69 -23.31
C GLN A 270 3.36 -18.07 -24.68
N ASN A 271 4.52 -18.42 -25.25
CA ASN A 271 5.10 -17.81 -26.46
C ASN A 271 5.34 -16.30 -26.33
N ILE A 272 5.66 -15.83 -25.12
CA ILE A 272 5.99 -14.44 -24.83
C ILE A 272 7.47 -14.33 -24.47
N HIS A 273 8.20 -13.54 -25.25
CA HIS A 273 9.64 -13.41 -25.11
C HIS A 273 10.02 -12.24 -24.19
N LEU A 274 10.52 -12.55 -22.99
CA LEU A 274 11.13 -11.57 -22.10
C LEU A 274 12.66 -11.57 -22.28
N THR A 275 13.22 -10.46 -22.76
CA THR A 275 14.67 -10.28 -22.81
C THR A 275 15.18 -9.89 -21.44
N VAL A 276 16.08 -10.71 -20.88
CA VAL A 276 16.76 -10.41 -19.61
C VAL A 276 18.15 -9.89 -19.91
N ARG A 277 18.48 -8.73 -19.35
CA ARG A 277 19.79 -8.10 -19.47
C ARG A 277 20.44 -8.07 -18.10
N ASP A 278 21.50 -8.86 -17.94
CA ASP A 278 22.30 -8.85 -16.71
C ASP A 278 23.22 -7.63 -16.68
N GLU A 279 22.97 -6.73 -15.73
CA GLU A 279 23.79 -5.55 -15.42
C GLU A 279 24.41 -5.67 -14.02
N SER A 280 24.32 -6.84 -13.38
CA SER A 280 24.69 -7.05 -11.98
C SER A 280 26.13 -6.63 -11.67
N ALA A 281 27.08 -6.91 -12.57
CA ALA A 281 28.48 -6.51 -12.40
C ALA A 281 28.65 -5.00 -12.22
N LEU A 282 27.98 -4.19 -13.05
CA LEU A 282 28.05 -2.72 -12.99
C LEU A 282 27.40 -2.19 -11.72
N PHE A 283 26.27 -2.77 -11.31
CA PHE A 283 25.58 -2.40 -10.08
C PHE A 283 26.43 -2.73 -8.85
N TYR A 284 27.05 -3.92 -8.78
CA TYR A 284 27.95 -4.29 -7.68
C TYR A 284 29.19 -3.38 -7.62
N GLU A 285 29.79 -3.05 -8.76
CA GLU A 285 30.95 -2.15 -8.80
C GLU A 285 30.58 -0.76 -8.28
N SER A 286 29.46 -0.21 -8.73
CA SER A 286 29.03 1.15 -8.40
C SER A 286 28.53 1.32 -6.97
N LEU A 287 27.95 0.27 -6.38
CA LEU A 287 27.42 0.27 -5.00
C LEU A 287 28.45 -0.18 -3.96
N LYS A 288 29.63 -0.63 -4.39
CA LYS A 288 30.69 -1.07 -3.49
C LYS A 288 31.09 0.04 -2.51
N GLY A 289 31.12 -0.29 -1.21
CA GLY A 289 31.46 0.64 -0.15
C GLY A 289 30.43 1.76 0.13
N LYS A 290 29.25 1.74 -0.51
CA LYS A 290 28.20 2.74 -0.28
C LYS A 290 27.35 2.37 0.93
N SER A 291 27.12 3.33 1.82
CA SER A 291 26.34 3.12 3.05
C SER A 291 25.12 4.02 3.18
N ASP A 292 25.17 5.24 2.66
CA ASP A 292 24.06 6.19 2.71
C ASP A 292 22.88 5.72 1.84
N PRO A 293 21.67 5.55 2.41
CA PRO A 293 20.52 5.06 1.65
C PRO A 293 20.06 5.94 0.49
N GLU A 294 20.14 7.26 0.63
CA GLU A 294 19.75 8.18 -0.45
C GLU A 294 20.77 8.13 -1.59
N GLU A 295 22.06 8.03 -1.28
CA GLU A 295 23.12 7.78 -2.26
C GLU A 295 22.91 6.44 -2.97
N LYS A 296 22.62 5.36 -2.24
CA LYS A 296 22.31 4.04 -2.81
C LYS A 296 21.14 4.13 -3.80
N ARG A 297 20.04 4.79 -3.41
CA ARG A 297 18.86 5.00 -4.27
C ARG A 297 19.20 5.79 -5.53
N LYS A 298 19.97 6.87 -5.40
CA LYS A 298 20.40 7.69 -6.54
C LYS A 298 21.25 6.91 -7.53
N ILE A 299 22.23 6.13 -7.04
CA ILE A 299 23.08 5.28 -7.88
C ILE A 299 22.24 4.26 -8.64
N VAL A 300 21.37 3.52 -7.94
CA VAL A 300 20.48 2.53 -8.56
C VAL A 300 19.60 3.17 -9.63
N GLY A 301 18.98 4.32 -9.32
CA GLY A 301 18.11 5.03 -10.26
C GLY A 301 18.84 5.45 -11.52
N ASN A 302 20.05 6.01 -11.38
CA ASN A 302 20.88 6.43 -12.51
C ASN A 302 21.32 5.25 -13.38
N LEU A 303 21.85 4.19 -12.77
CA LEU A 303 22.30 3.00 -13.50
C LEU A 303 21.15 2.31 -14.22
N PHE A 304 19.95 2.31 -13.64
CA PHE A 304 18.77 1.77 -14.29
C PHE A 304 18.39 2.56 -15.55
N LEU A 305 18.46 3.89 -15.50
CA LEU A 305 18.23 4.74 -16.68
C LEU A 305 19.28 4.50 -17.76
N GLU A 306 20.56 4.39 -17.38
CA GLU A 306 21.64 4.09 -18.33
C GLU A 306 21.49 2.70 -18.96
N ALA A 307 21.12 1.68 -18.16
CA ALA A 307 20.86 0.33 -18.65
C ALA A 307 19.66 0.30 -19.61
N ARG A 308 18.61 1.09 -19.34
CA ARG A 308 17.51 1.30 -20.28
C ARG A 308 18.01 1.91 -21.58
N ASP A 309 18.79 2.98 -21.53
CA ASP A 309 19.25 3.69 -22.72
C ASP A 309 20.13 2.78 -23.60
N ARG A 310 20.99 1.96 -22.97
CA ARG A 310 21.73 0.90 -23.66
C ARG A 310 20.78 -0.13 -24.31
N ALA A 311 19.75 -0.58 -23.60
CA ALA A 311 18.77 -1.54 -24.14
C ALA A 311 17.98 -0.98 -25.33
N VAL A 312 17.58 0.31 -25.29
CA VAL A 312 16.91 0.99 -26.39
C VAL A 312 17.82 1.08 -27.62
N LYS A 313 19.10 1.39 -27.41
CA LYS A 313 20.10 1.46 -28.48
C LYS A 313 20.37 0.10 -29.12
N ASP A 314 20.52 -0.95 -28.32
CA ASP A 314 20.79 -2.32 -28.81
C ASP A 314 19.64 -2.86 -29.69
N LEU A 315 18.42 -2.34 -29.51
CA LEU A 315 17.24 -2.70 -30.28
C LEU A 315 17.02 -1.83 -31.54
N ASP A 316 17.94 -0.90 -31.82
CA ASP A 316 17.84 0.08 -32.91
C ASP A 316 16.51 0.88 -32.86
N LEU A 317 16.07 1.20 -31.64
CA LEU A 317 14.84 1.96 -31.41
C LEU A 317 15.07 3.48 -31.42
N GLU A 318 16.32 3.96 -31.53
CA GLU A 318 16.63 5.40 -31.51
C GLU A 318 15.93 6.18 -32.64
N HIS A 319 15.60 5.51 -33.74
CA HIS A 319 14.95 6.09 -34.93
C HIS A 319 13.67 5.34 -35.36
N GLY A 320 13.19 4.39 -34.55
CA GLY A 320 12.02 3.57 -34.85
C GLY A 320 10.69 4.21 -34.46
N ASP A 321 9.60 3.81 -35.12
CA ASP A 321 8.23 4.11 -34.68
C ASP A 321 7.82 3.11 -33.57
N TRP A 322 8.01 3.53 -32.31
CA TRP A 322 7.67 2.73 -31.12
C TRP A 322 6.99 3.57 -30.04
N LEU A 323 6.28 2.88 -29.13
CA LEU A 323 5.69 3.45 -27.91
C LEU A 323 6.30 2.83 -26.66
N LEU A 324 6.45 3.62 -25.59
CA LEU A 324 6.83 3.14 -24.27
C LEU A 324 5.61 2.58 -23.54
N GLY A 325 5.63 1.29 -23.22
CA GLY A 325 4.65 0.66 -22.34
C GLY A 325 4.98 0.87 -20.86
N GLN A 326 3.98 1.20 -20.03
CA GLN A 326 4.14 1.34 -18.58
C GLN A 326 3.01 0.64 -17.81
N GLY A 327 3.36 0.07 -16.66
CA GLY A 327 2.41 -0.55 -15.73
C GLY A 327 1.80 0.42 -14.71
N THR A 328 1.60 1.68 -15.08
CA THR A 328 0.98 2.71 -14.20
C THR A 328 -0.46 2.32 -13.85
N ILE A 329 -0.86 2.48 -12.59
CA ILE A 329 -2.21 2.14 -12.09
C ILE A 329 -2.99 3.39 -11.65
N TYR A 330 -4.30 3.24 -11.38
CA TYR A 330 -5.19 4.38 -11.10
C TYR A 330 -4.74 5.28 -9.94
N PRO A 331 -4.29 4.74 -8.79
CA PRO A 331 -3.70 5.58 -7.73
C PRO A 331 -2.57 6.49 -8.21
N ASP A 332 -1.68 6.02 -9.11
CA ASP A 332 -0.53 6.80 -9.59
C ASP A 332 -0.98 7.99 -10.47
N THR A 333 -2.09 7.84 -11.21
CA THR A 333 -2.60 8.88 -12.11
C THR A 333 -3.27 10.04 -11.39
N ILE A 334 -3.88 9.79 -10.23
CA ILE A 334 -4.51 10.84 -9.41
C ILE A 334 -3.47 11.56 -8.58
N GLU A 335 -2.51 10.83 -7.98
CA GLU A 335 -1.36 11.42 -7.27
C GLU A 335 -0.56 12.37 -8.18
N SER A 336 -0.47 12.07 -9.49
CA SER A 336 0.17 12.95 -10.49
C SER A 336 -0.76 13.97 -11.14
N GLY A 337 -2.09 13.80 -11.02
CA GLY A 337 -3.13 14.69 -11.55
C GLY A 337 -3.53 15.83 -10.59
N GLY A 338 -3.06 15.79 -9.35
CA GLY A 338 -3.11 16.91 -8.41
C GLY A 338 -4.53 17.32 -7.98
N THR A 339 -5.14 16.60 -7.05
CA THR A 339 -6.11 17.23 -6.15
C THR A 339 -5.32 18.06 -5.14
N LYS A 340 -5.61 19.38 -5.03
CA LYS A 340 -4.90 20.33 -4.15
C LYS A 340 -4.82 19.89 -2.68
N HIS A 341 -5.73 19.01 -2.26
CA HIS A 341 -5.84 18.53 -0.88
C HIS A 341 -5.16 17.18 -0.64
N SER A 342 -4.61 16.52 -1.67
CA SER A 342 -3.75 15.36 -1.46
C SER A 342 -2.38 15.87 -0.98
N HIS A 343 -2.13 15.75 0.33
CA HIS A 343 -0.81 16.08 0.89
C HIS A 343 0.25 15.27 0.13
N THR A 344 1.16 15.97 -0.54
CA THR A 344 2.32 15.43 -1.26
C THR A 344 3.29 14.74 -0.29
N ILE A 345 2.92 13.56 0.20
CA ILE A 345 3.78 12.71 1.01
C ILE A 345 4.29 11.58 0.11
N LYS A 346 5.18 11.95 -0.82
CA LYS A 346 6.15 11.08 -1.50
C LYS A 346 7.07 11.97 -2.32
N THR A 347 8.08 12.54 -1.67
CA THR A 347 9.29 12.95 -2.39
C THR A 347 9.93 11.70 -3.00
N HIS A 348 10.11 11.72 -4.33
CA HIS A 348 10.85 10.77 -5.18
C HIS A 348 10.09 9.53 -5.70
N HIS A 349 9.60 9.61 -6.96
CA HIS A 349 10.23 8.93 -8.13
C HIS A 349 9.38 8.87 -9.42
N ASN A 350 8.15 9.36 -9.49
CA ASN A 350 7.33 9.13 -10.67
C ASN A 350 7.33 10.31 -11.65
N ARG A 351 7.82 10.03 -12.86
CA ARG A 351 7.93 10.89 -14.07
C ARG A 351 9.17 11.80 -14.10
N VAL A 352 10.31 11.19 -14.41
CA VAL A 352 11.49 11.90 -14.95
C VAL A 352 11.03 12.80 -16.11
N GLU A 353 11.58 14.02 -16.22
CA GLU A 353 11.26 15.01 -17.27
C GLU A 353 11.24 14.37 -18.68
N ALA A 354 12.16 13.43 -18.93
CA ALA A 354 12.22 12.65 -20.17
C ALA A 354 10.93 11.83 -20.44
N ILE A 355 10.31 11.23 -19.42
CA ILE A 355 9.06 10.48 -19.56
C ILE A 355 7.89 11.43 -19.78
N GLN A 356 7.85 12.57 -19.10
CA GLN A 356 6.80 13.58 -19.30
C GLN A 356 6.78 14.07 -20.75
N LYS A 357 7.97 14.35 -21.31
CA LYS A 357 8.12 14.70 -22.72
C LYS A 357 7.58 13.61 -23.66
N LEU A 358 7.84 12.34 -23.36
CA LEU A 358 7.28 11.22 -24.16
C LEU A 358 5.75 11.14 -24.06
N ILE A 359 5.17 11.42 -22.88
CA ILE A 359 3.72 11.47 -22.69
C ILE A 359 3.12 12.61 -23.54
N GLU A 360 3.71 13.80 -23.47
CA GLU A 360 3.29 14.97 -24.27
C GLU A 360 3.41 14.72 -25.78
N GLU A 361 4.42 13.97 -26.20
CA GLU A 361 4.61 13.54 -27.59
C GLU A 361 3.68 12.38 -28.02
N GLY A 362 2.85 11.86 -27.12
CA GLY A 362 1.94 10.73 -27.39
C GLY A 362 2.65 9.39 -27.60
N LYS A 363 3.87 9.24 -27.05
CA LYS A 363 4.73 8.07 -27.19
C LYS A 363 4.64 7.07 -26.04
N VAL A 364 3.61 7.17 -25.19
CA VAL A 364 3.44 6.32 -24.01
C VAL A 364 2.08 5.63 -24.05
N ILE A 365 2.04 4.34 -23.67
CA ILE A 365 0.82 3.56 -23.49
C ILE A 365 0.77 2.98 -22.07
N GLU A 366 -0.33 3.27 -21.36
CA GLU A 366 -0.54 2.87 -19.95
C GLU A 366 -1.85 2.04 -19.84
N PRO A 367 -1.84 0.75 -20.23
CA PRO A 367 -3.06 -0.01 -20.50
C PRO A 367 -3.87 -0.35 -19.23
N ILE A 368 -3.24 -0.30 -18.05
CA ILE A 368 -3.86 -0.62 -16.75
C ILE A 368 -4.04 0.62 -15.85
N ARG A 369 -3.88 1.83 -16.40
CA ARG A 369 -3.98 3.09 -15.66
C ARG A 369 -5.33 3.33 -14.98
N ASP A 370 -6.37 2.64 -15.43
CA ASP A 370 -7.73 2.80 -14.91
C ASP A 370 -8.03 1.80 -13.78
N LEU A 371 -7.07 0.93 -13.40
CA LEU A 371 -7.29 -0.17 -12.45
C LEU A 371 -6.67 0.09 -11.07
N TYR A 372 -7.32 -0.45 -10.03
CA TYR A 372 -6.74 -0.61 -8.69
C TYR A 372 -5.87 -1.87 -8.60
N LYS A 373 -4.98 -1.93 -7.60
CA LYS A 373 -4.02 -3.04 -7.40
C LYS A 373 -4.68 -4.42 -7.40
N ASP A 374 -5.81 -4.57 -6.73
CA ASP A 374 -6.50 -5.86 -6.66
C ASP A 374 -7.13 -6.24 -8.03
N GLU A 375 -7.62 -5.26 -8.80
CA GLU A 375 -8.14 -5.49 -10.15
C GLU A 375 -7.01 -5.88 -11.12
N VAL A 376 -5.81 -5.32 -10.94
CA VAL A 376 -4.62 -5.74 -11.68
C VAL A 376 -4.26 -7.19 -11.38
N ARG A 377 -4.41 -7.65 -10.13
CA ARG A 377 -4.21 -9.05 -9.76
C ARG A 377 -5.23 -9.96 -10.44
N ASP A 378 -6.51 -9.60 -10.40
CA ASP A 378 -7.58 -10.35 -11.07
C ASP A 378 -7.35 -10.41 -12.60
N LEU A 379 -6.94 -9.28 -13.20
CA LEU A 379 -6.56 -9.21 -14.61
C LEU A 379 -5.38 -10.13 -14.92
N GLY A 380 -4.37 -10.18 -14.04
CA GLY A 380 -3.23 -11.06 -14.19
C GLY A 380 -3.63 -12.54 -14.26
N VAL A 381 -4.57 -12.97 -13.40
CA VAL A 381 -5.11 -14.33 -13.45
C VAL A 381 -5.83 -14.60 -14.77
N LEU A 382 -6.66 -13.67 -15.25
CA LEU A 382 -7.33 -13.78 -16.56
C LEU A 382 -6.36 -13.80 -17.75
N LEU A 383 -5.17 -13.23 -17.59
CA LEU A 383 -4.09 -13.24 -18.58
C LEU A 383 -3.20 -14.49 -18.49
N GLY A 384 -3.47 -15.41 -17.55
CA GLY A 384 -2.76 -16.69 -17.43
C GLY A 384 -1.63 -16.71 -16.41
N LEU A 385 -1.51 -15.68 -15.56
CA LEU A 385 -0.64 -15.77 -14.38
C LEU A 385 -1.30 -16.63 -13.31
N GLU A 386 -0.49 -17.43 -12.63
CA GLU A 386 -0.97 -18.20 -11.48
C GLU A 386 -1.21 -17.29 -10.27
N PRO A 387 -2.15 -17.64 -9.36
CA PRO A 387 -2.43 -16.87 -8.15
C PRO A 387 -1.18 -16.52 -7.34
N GLU A 388 -0.18 -17.41 -7.30
CA GLU A 388 1.08 -17.19 -6.60
C GLU A 388 1.88 -16.00 -7.14
N TRP A 389 1.81 -15.71 -8.44
CA TRP A 389 2.53 -14.61 -9.07
C TRP A 389 1.85 -13.26 -8.81
N VAL A 390 0.53 -13.21 -8.91
CA VAL A 390 -0.25 -11.98 -8.65
C VAL A 390 -0.34 -11.66 -7.15
N GLY A 391 -0.27 -12.69 -6.30
CA GLY A 391 -0.28 -12.58 -4.84
C GLY A 391 1.07 -12.17 -4.24
N ARG A 392 2.14 -12.04 -5.03
CA ARG A 392 3.47 -11.69 -4.51
C ARG A 392 3.47 -10.42 -3.67
N HIS A 393 4.22 -10.48 -2.58
CA HIS A 393 4.55 -9.31 -1.77
C HIS A 393 5.22 -8.25 -2.63
N PRO A 394 4.91 -6.96 -2.39
CA PRO A 394 5.61 -5.86 -3.03
C PRO A 394 7.14 -5.98 -2.85
N PHE A 395 7.87 -5.65 -3.91
CA PHE A 395 9.33 -5.61 -3.90
C PHE A 395 9.78 -4.21 -4.31
N PRO A 396 10.68 -3.57 -3.54
CA PRO A 396 11.09 -2.20 -3.81
C PRO A 396 11.87 -2.12 -5.13
N GLY A 397 11.79 -0.99 -5.83
CA GLY A 397 12.53 -0.77 -7.08
C GLY A 397 14.05 -1.00 -6.95
N PRO A 398 14.72 -0.50 -5.88
CA PRO A 398 16.12 -0.82 -5.62
C PRO A 398 16.40 -2.26 -5.16
N GLY A 399 15.37 -3.09 -5.03
CA GLY A 399 15.48 -4.47 -4.61
C GLY A 399 16.17 -4.65 -3.26
N LEU A 400 17.09 -5.61 -3.19
CA LEU A 400 17.83 -5.94 -1.97
C LEU A 400 18.78 -4.84 -1.48
N VAL A 401 19.08 -3.82 -2.29
CA VAL A 401 19.95 -2.70 -1.91
C VAL A 401 19.43 -1.97 -0.65
N VAL A 402 18.10 -1.86 -0.52
CA VAL A 402 17.42 -1.23 0.63
C VAL A 402 17.06 -2.23 1.74
N ARG A 403 17.58 -3.46 1.63
CA ARG A 403 17.48 -4.50 2.65
C ARG A 403 18.86 -4.92 3.15
N MET A 404 19.90 -4.19 2.78
CA MET A 404 21.28 -4.41 3.21
C MET A 404 21.78 -3.17 3.94
N LEU A 405 21.75 -3.23 5.27
CA LEU A 405 22.21 -2.13 6.11
C LEU A 405 23.73 -2.04 6.08
N ALA A 406 24.23 -0.82 5.96
CA ALA A 406 25.67 -0.54 5.89
C ALA A 406 26.09 0.64 6.76
N VAL A 407 25.18 1.16 7.60
CA VAL A 407 25.43 2.34 8.46
C VAL A 407 25.80 1.89 9.88
N GLU A 408 27.02 2.20 10.30
CA GLU A 408 27.45 2.05 11.70
C GLU A 408 26.96 3.24 12.53
N LYS A 409 26.29 2.96 13.65
CA LYS A 409 25.95 3.97 14.64
C LYS A 409 25.95 3.34 16.03
N LYS A 410 26.78 3.85 16.93
CA LYS A 410 26.85 3.35 18.30
C LYS A 410 25.96 4.20 19.20
N GLY A 411 25.20 3.55 20.06
CA GLY A 411 24.57 4.23 21.18
C GLY A 411 25.62 4.73 22.17
N THR A 412 25.32 5.83 22.85
CA THR A 412 26.14 6.32 23.96
C THR A 412 25.85 5.52 25.23
N GLU A 413 26.71 5.64 26.25
CA GLU A 413 26.42 5.04 27.56
C GLU A 413 25.17 5.65 28.21
N GLU A 414 24.89 6.92 27.95
CA GLU A 414 23.69 7.60 28.44
C GLU A 414 22.43 7.05 27.77
N ASP A 415 22.48 6.84 26.45
CA ASP A 415 21.40 6.20 25.70
C ASP A 415 21.09 4.80 26.26
N GLN A 416 22.12 4.01 26.52
CA GLN A 416 21.98 2.66 27.07
C GLN A 416 21.41 2.69 28.50
N LYS A 417 21.88 3.60 29.37
CA LYS A 417 21.32 3.79 30.73
C LYS A 417 19.86 4.20 30.69
N ALA A 418 19.48 5.05 29.73
CA ALA A 418 18.10 5.52 29.57
C ALA A 418 17.13 4.38 29.23
N ILE A 419 17.49 3.51 28.26
CA ILE A 419 16.67 2.35 27.93
C ILE A 419 16.67 1.31 29.06
N ASP A 420 17.79 1.10 29.74
CA ASP A 420 17.90 0.18 30.88
C ASP A 420 17.01 0.62 32.05
N SER A 421 16.95 1.93 32.33
CA SER A 421 16.07 2.47 33.36
C SER A 421 14.61 2.15 33.07
N TYR A 422 14.16 2.28 31.82
CA TYR A 422 12.80 1.91 31.44
C TYR A 422 12.59 0.39 31.51
N LEU A 423 13.48 -0.41 30.91
CA LEU A 423 13.34 -1.86 30.84
C LEU A 423 13.38 -2.54 32.22
N SER A 424 14.09 -1.96 33.20
CA SER A 424 14.08 -2.45 34.59
C SER A 424 12.67 -2.47 35.22
N THR A 425 11.75 -1.66 34.69
CA THR A 425 10.34 -1.62 35.12
C THR A 425 9.46 -2.64 34.38
N GLN A 426 10.01 -3.32 33.36
CA GLN A 426 9.30 -4.23 32.47
C GLN A 426 9.73 -5.68 32.78
N ASN A 427 9.23 -6.22 33.90
CA ASN A 427 9.40 -7.58 34.42
C ASN A 427 10.35 -8.52 33.61
N GLY A 428 11.65 -8.44 33.86
CA GLY A 428 12.66 -9.36 33.30
C GLY A 428 13.13 -9.06 31.87
N LEU A 429 12.55 -8.06 31.20
CA LEU A 429 13.04 -7.62 29.90
C LEU A 429 14.36 -6.86 30.04
N GLU A 430 15.30 -7.22 29.18
CA GLU A 430 16.60 -6.61 29.04
C GLU A 430 16.80 -6.19 27.59
N GLY A 431 17.62 -5.17 27.37
CA GLY A 431 17.92 -4.72 26.03
C GLY A 431 19.29 -4.10 25.87
N LYS A 432 19.70 -3.96 24.60
CA LYS A 432 20.98 -3.38 24.21
C LYS A 432 20.83 -2.59 22.92
N ILE A 433 21.56 -1.49 22.79
CA ILE A 433 21.63 -0.75 21.53
C ILE A 433 22.57 -1.49 20.58
N LEU A 434 22.07 -1.86 19.40
CA LEU A 434 22.88 -2.44 18.32
C LEU A 434 23.71 -1.34 17.65
N PRO A 435 24.95 -1.63 17.21
CA PRO A 435 25.82 -0.65 16.57
C PRO A 435 25.44 -0.36 15.09
N VAL A 436 24.16 -0.16 14.82
CA VAL A 436 23.58 0.13 13.49
C VAL A 436 22.48 1.17 13.59
N ALA A 437 22.27 1.91 12.49
CA ALA A 437 21.13 2.81 12.33
C ALA A 437 20.18 2.32 11.23
N SER A 438 18.89 2.59 11.42
CA SER A 438 17.85 2.33 10.42
C SER A 438 16.95 3.55 10.25
N VAL A 439 16.37 3.67 9.07
CA VAL A 439 15.42 4.72 8.75
C VAL A 439 14.13 4.57 9.58
N GLY A 440 13.54 5.71 9.94
CA GLY A 440 12.22 5.83 10.57
C GLY A 440 11.55 7.15 10.18
N VAL A 441 10.28 7.30 10.51
CA VAL A 441 9.48 8.51 10.28
C VAL A 441 8.96 9.01 11.62
N LYS A 442 9.40 10.22 12.00
CA LYS A 442 8.95 10.88 13.24
C LYS A 442 8.35 12.24 12.86
N GLY A 443 7.05 12.42 13.09
CA GLY A 443 6.28 13.50 12.47
C GLY A 443 6.34 13.38 10.93
N ASP A 444 6.58 14.50 10.24
CA ASP A 444 6.63 14.55 8.77
C ASP A 444 8.04 14.37 8.18
N ARG A 445 9.03 13.96 9.00
CA ARG A 445 10.44 13.87 8.58
C ARG A 445 11.01 12.46 8.70
N ARG A 446 11.82 12.08 7.72
CA ARG A 446 12.70 10.91 7.81
C ARG A 446 13.77 11.16 8.88
N SER A 447 14.09 10.12 9.63
CA SER A 447 15.14 10.11 10.65
C SER A 447 15.97 8.84 10.53
N TYR A 448 17.25 8.92 10.93
CA TYR A 448 18.17 7.78 11.00
C TYR A 448 18.72 7.64 12.41
N ALA A 449 18.23 6.65 13.13
CA ALA A 449 18.54 6.45 14.54
C ALA A 449 18.82 4.97 14.85
N ASN A 450 19.26 4.70 16.07
CA ASN A 450 19.75 3.39 16.47
C ASN A 450 18.61 2.34 16.50
N CYS A 451 19.03 1.08 16.50
CA CYS A 451 18.17 -0.07 16.77
C CYS A 451 18.44 -0.61 18.18
N ALA A 452 17.40 -0.89 18.96
CA ALA A 452 17.49 -1.62 20.22
C ALA A 452 17.09 -3.09 20.02
N VAL A 453 17.82 -4.01 20.64
CA VAL A 453 17.44 -5.42 20.73
C VAL A 453 16.90 -5.73 22.14
N LEU A 454 15.85 -6.55 22.22
CA LEU A 454 15.28 -7.11 23.45
C LEU A 454 15.55 -8.60 23.55
N ASN A 455 15.69 -9.10 24.79
CA ASN A 455 15.66 -10.53 25.08
C ASN A 455 14.25 -11.13 24.90
N ASP A 456 14.19 -12.45 24.83
CA ASP A 456 12.96 -13.22 24.75
C ASP A 456 12.87 -14.17 25.95
N ILE A 457 11.96 -13.84 26.86
CA ILE A 457 11.63 -14.62 28.07
C ILE A 457 10.19 -15.15 28.00
N ASP A 458 9.72 -15.45 26.79
CA ASP A 458 8.34 -15.87 26.50
C ASP A 458 7.29 -14.81 26.85
N THR A 459 7.66 -13.53 26.69
CA THR A 459 6.73 -12.41 26.83
C THR A 459 5.70 -12.42 25.72
N ASP A 460 4.45 -12.08 26.04
CA ASP A 460 3.37 -12.01 25.05
C ASP A 460 3.57 -10.85 24.06
N TRP A 461 3.02 -11.00 22.85
CA TRP A 461 3.17 -10.01 21.78
C TRP A 461 2.61 -8.63 22.13
N LYS A 462 1.55 -8.52 22.95
CA LYS A 462 0.97 -7.22 23.31
C LYS A 462 1.89 -6.45 24.25
N THR A 463 2.52 -7.16 25.18
CA THR A 463 3.54 -6.56 26.05
C THR A 463 4.76 -6.11 25.25
N LEU A 464 5.23 -6.94 24.32
CA LEU A 464 6.35 -6.59 23.43
C LEU A 464 6.04 -5.37 22.56
N ASP A 465 4.83 -5.29 21.99
CA ASP A 465 4.35 -4.14 21.21
C ASP A 465 4.36 -2.85 22.04
N ARG A 466 3.78 -2.88 23.26
CA ARG A 466 3.77 -1.73 24.17
C ARG A 466 5.19 -1.27 24.51
N VAL A 467 6.09 -2.20 24.79
CA VAL A 467 7.49 -1.89 25.14
C VAL A 467 8.23 -1.30 23.94
N ALA A 468 8.11 -1.90 22.76
CA ALA A 468 8.73 -1.43 21.52
C ALA A 468 8.23 -0.04 21.12
N THR A 469 6.91 0.18 21.21
CA THR A 469 6.27 1.47 20.94
C THR A 469 6.75 2.54 21.93
N HIS A 470 6.82 2.22 23.23
CA HIS A 470 7.34 3.17 24.22
C HIS A 470 8.80 3.54 23.94
N LEU A 471 9.67 2.56 23.72
CA LEU A 471 11.09 2.80 23.46
C LEU A 471 11.31 3.72 22.25
N SER A 472 10.61 3.45 21.15
CA SER A 472 10.78 4.19 19.90
C SER A 472 10.15 5.59 19.90
N ASN A 473 9.10 5.81 20.70
CA ASN A 473 8.45 7.11 20.86
C ASN A 473 9.16 7.99 21.90
N GLN A 474 9.55 7.42 23.05
CA GLN A 474 10.15 8.17 24.15
C GLN A 474 11.61 8.55 23.86
N PHE A 475 12.35 7.65 23.20
CA PHE A 475 13.77 7.87 22.94
C PHE A 475 13.98 8.25 21.48
N SER A 476 14.23 9.54 21.23
CA SER A 476 14.43 10.07 19.88
C SER A 476 15.57 9.39 19.12
N PHE A 477 16.57 8.87 19.84
CA PHE A 477 17.71 8.12 19.31
C PHE A 477 17.43 6.64 18.96
N ILE A 478 16.20 6.14 19.15
CA ILE A 478 15.76 4.79 18.75
C ILE A 478 14.72 4.89 17.62
N ASN A 479 14.98 4.23 16.50
CA ASN A 479 14.01 4.09 15.40
C ASN A 479 13.43 2.69 15.27
N ARG A 480 14.19 1.67 15.71
CA ARG A 480 13.79 0.26 15.62
C ARG A 480 13.96 -0.43 16.96
N VAL A 481 13.04 -1.33 17.24
CA VAL A 481 13.14 -2.29 18.34
C VAL A 481 12.94 -3.69 17.77
N VAL A 482 13.92 -4.55 17.99
CA VAL A 482 13.87 -5.96 17.56
C VAL A 482 13.90 -6.89 18.77
N LEU A 483 13.27 -8.05 18.64
CA LEU A 483 13.43 -9.18 19.54
C LEU A 483 14.59 -10.05 19.03
N LEU A 484 15.40 -10.60 19.94
CA LEU A 484 16.26 -11.74 19.63
C LEU A 484 15.54 -13.03 20.09
N PRO A 485 14.86 -13.76 19.19
CA PRO A 485 13.95 -14.83 19.58
C PRO A 485 14.69 -15.96 20.29
N PHE A 486 14.08 -16.44 21.38
CA PHE A 486 14.57 -17.54 22.21
C PHE A 486 15.96 -17.29 22.83
N GLU A 487 16.35 -16.03 23.05
CA GLU A 487 17.54 -15.65 23.80
C GLU A 487 17.15 -14.87 25.06
N SER A 488 17.44 -15.44 26.22
CA SER A 488 17.05 -14.86 27.52
C SER A 488 17.98 -13.77 28.01
N ASN A 489 19.25 -13.73 27.56
CA ASN A 489 20.26 -12.80 28.08
C ASN A 489 21.05 -12.09 26.97
N VAL A 490 20.43 -11.05 26.41
CA VAL A 490 21.04 -10.22 25.36
C VAL A 490 22.21 -9.37 25.85
N LYS A 491 22.30 -9.08 27.16
CA LYS A 491 23.39 -8.27 27.73
C LYS A 491 24.74 -8.97 27.68
N LYS A 492 24.76 -10.30 27.80
CA LYS A 492 25.99 -11.12 27.69
C LYS A 492 26.52 -11.23 26.26
N LEU A 493 25.70 -10.92 25.25
CA LEU A 493 26.10 -11.03 23.85
C LEU A 493 26.90 -9.80 23.39
N ASN A 494 27.87 -10.05 22.51
CA ASN A 494 28.73 -9.02 21.93
C ASN A 494 28.35 -8.74 20.48
N PHE A 495 27.42 -7.80 20.28
CA PHE A 495 27.06 -7.32 18.95
C PHE A 495 28.15 -6.39 18.42
N ARG A 496 28.92 -6.84 17.43
CA ARG A 496 29.93 -6.02 16.74
C ARG A 496 29.42 -5.62 15.37
N PHE A 497 29.76 -4.40 14.97
CA PHE A 497 29.60 -3.97 13.58
C PHE A 497 30.69 -4.66 12.74
N THR A 498 30.28 -5.39 11.71
CA THR A 498 31.17 -6.22 10.87
C THR A 498 31.38 -5.63 9.47
N GLY A 499 30.81 -4.47 9.19
CA GLY A 499 30.73 -3.91 7.84
C GLY A 499 29.79 -4.67 6.90
N MET A 500 29.44 -4.04 5.79
CA MET A 500 28.64 -4.59 4.69
C MET A 500 29.23 -4.13 3.36
N GLN A 501 29.32 -5.03 2.39
CA GLN A 501 29.59 -4.68 1.00
C GLN A 501 28.34 -4.98 0.17
N LEU A 502 27.94 -4.05 -0.68
CA LEU A 502 26.82 -4.27 -1.61
C LEU A 502 27.35 -4.96 -2.87
N ASP A 503 27.73 -6.22 -2.69
CA ASP A 503 28.31 -7.07 -3.72
C ASP A 503 27.52 -8.36 -3.90
N LYS A 504 27.98 -9.21 -4.83
CA LYS A 504 27.38 -10.50 -5.11
C LYS A 504 27.32 -11.39 -3.86
N ASN A 505 28.36 -11.42 -3.03
CA ASN A 505 28.42 -12.35 -1.90
C ASN A 505 27.35 -12.02 -0.85
N CYS A 506 27.23 -10.75 -0.46
CA CYS A 506 26.23 -10.34 0.53
C CYS A 506 24.81 -10.38 -0.07
N SER A 507 24.66 -10.10 -1.37
CA SER A 507 23.37 -10.22 -2.07
C SER A 507 22.92 -11.68 -2.17
N ASP A 508 23.83 -12.62 -2.48
CA ASP A 508 23.58 -14.06 -2.48
C ASP A 508 23.16 -14.53 -1.08
N LEU A 509 23.88 -14.12 -0.04
CA LEU A 509 23.56 -14.47 1.35
C LEU A 509 22.15 -14.01 1.75
N LEU A 510 21.79 -12.77 1.41
CA LEU A 510 20.45 -12.25 1.69
C LEU A 510 19.39 -12.96 0.85
N ARG A 511 19.66 -13.30 -0.42
CA ARG A 511 18.75 -14.07 -1.27
C ARG A 511 18.45 -15.45 -0.70
N GLU A 512 19.44 -16.14 -0.15
CA GLU A 512 19.23 -17.43 0.51
C GLU A 512 18.36 -17.28 1.77
N ALA A 513 18.64 -16.26 2.59
CA ALA A 513 17.86 -15.99 3.79
C ALA A 513 16.40 -15.61 3.48
N ASP A 514 16.19 -14.69 2.53
CA ASP A 514 14.86 -14.25 2.07
C ASP A 514 14.05 -15.44 1.53
N HIS A 515 14.66 -16.28 0.69
CA HIS A 515 14.01 -17.49 0.18
C HIS A 515 13.70 -18.53 1.27
N ALA A 516 14.60 -18.72 2.24
CA ALA A 516 14.36 -19.62 3.36
C ALA A 516 13.14 -19.18 4.18
N VAL A 517 13.03 -17.88 4.49
CA VAL A 517 11.87 -17.30 5.17
C VAL A 517 10.60 -17.48 4.34
N GLU A 518 10.64 -17.09 3.06
CA GLU A 518 9.50 -17.18 2.15
C GLU A 518 8.95 -18.62 2.06
N SER A 519 9.83 -19.61 1.93
CA SER A 519 9.42 -21.01 1.84
C SER A 519 8.66 -21.51 3.08
N VAL A 520 9.05 -21.05 4.28
CA VAL A 520 8.40 -21.44 5.55
C VAL A 520 7.03 -20.77 5.67
N ILE A 521 6.94 -19.47 5.40
CA ILE A 521 5.66 -18.74 5.49
C ILE A 521 4.65 -19.20 4.43
N ARG A 522 5.11 -19.60 3.23
CA ARG A 522 4.26 -20.20 2.18
C ARG A 522 3.72 -21.55 2.62
N LYS A 523 4.60 -22.44 3.11
CA LYS A 523 4.21 -23.76 3.63
C LYS A 523 3.21 -23.65 4.79
N ALA A 524 3.31 -22.60 5.61
CA ALA A 524 2.38 -22.32 6.69
C ALA A 524 1.07 -21.61 6.26
N GLY A 525 0.90 -21.29 4.97
CA GLY A 525 -0.28 -20.56 4.48
C GLY A 525 -0.41 -19.13 5.04
N LEU A 526 0.70 -18.51 5.41
CA LEU A 526 0.74 -17.15 5.96
C LEU A 526 1.15 -16.10 4.93
N TYR A 527 1.63 -16.49 3.75
CA TYR A 527 2.11 -15.55 2.73
C TYR A 527 1.04 -14.49 2.38
N ASP A 528 -0.21 -14.90 2.17
CA ASP A 528 -1.30 -13.97 1.82
C ASP A 528 -1.88 -13.21 3.03
N LYS A 529 -1.54 -13.63 4.26
CA LYS A 529 -1.98 -12.97 5.50
C LYS A 529 -1.02 -11.87 5.94
N ILE A 530 0.27 -12.05 5.66
CA ILE A 530 1.29 -11.03 5.88
C ILE A 530 1.26 -10.08 4.69
N TRP A 531 1.11 -8.78 4.93
CA TRP A 531 1.04 -7.80 3.85
C TRP A 531 2.37 -7.67 3.12
N GLN A 532 3.48 -7.65 3.87
CA GLN A 532 4.83 -7.75 3.33
C GLN A 532 5.79 -8.33 4.39
N MET A 533 6.75 -9.14 3.96
CA MET A 533 7.80 -9.71 4.81
C MET A 533 9.20 -9.32 4.33
N PRO A 534 9.69 -8.07 4.54
CA PRO A 534 11.10 -7.80 4.29
C PRO A 534 12.01 -8.68 5.15
N VAL A 535 13.05 -9.21 4.50
CA VAL A 535 14.17 -9.86 5.17
C VAL A 535 15.37 -8.96 4.96
N VAL A 536 16.01 -8.54 6.06
CA VAL A 536 17.05 -7.51 6.04
C VAL A 536 18.37 -8.09 6.53
N LEU A 537 19.45 -7.87 5.79
CA LEU A 537 20.79 -8.26 6.19
C LEU A 537 21.43 -7.13 7.02
N LEU A 538 21.84 -7.46 8.24
CA LEU A 538 22.54 -6.57 9.16
C LEU A 538 24.04 -6.87 9.20
N PRO A 539 24.89 -5.84 9.27
CA PRO A 539 26.32 -5.96 9.50
C PRO A 539 26.63 -6.19 10.99
N ILE A 540 25.93 -7.16 11.60
CA ILE A 540 26.07 -7.52 13.01
C ILE A 540 26.52 -8.97 13.14
N GLY A 541 27.57 -9.21 13.92
CA GLY A 541 28.09 -10.54 14.22
C GLY A 541 29.07 -10.51 15.40
N GLU A 542 29.70 -11.65 15.68
CA GLU A 542 30.81 -11.75 16.64
C GLU A 542 32.17 -11.69 15.93
N LYS A 543 32.21 -12.14 14.66
CA LYS A 543 33.37 -12.15 13.77
C LYS A 543 33.12 -11.31 12.52
N GLU A 544 34.18 -10.85 11.87
CA GLU A 544 34.12 -9.95 10.71
C GLU A 544 33.34 -10.51 9.51
N ASN A 545 33.40 -11.83 9.28
CA ASN A 545 32.71 -12.49 8.18
C ASN A 545 31.25 -12.86 8.49
N GLU A 546 30.80 -12.65 9.73
CA GLU A 546 29.43 -12.94 10.13
C GLU A 546 28.52 -11.75 9.80
N LYS A 547 27.25 -12.04 9.54
CA LYS A 547 26.14 -11.10 9.37
C LYS A 547 24.95 -11.62 10.16
N SER A 548 23.91 -10.81 10.28
CA SER A 548 22.66 -11.23 10.93
C SER A 548 21.46 -10.86 10.07
N VAL A 549 20.32 -11.48 10.33
CA VAL A 549 19.08 -11.23 9.58
C VAL A 549 18.03 -10.63 10.49
N VAL A 550 17.25 -9.67 9.99
CA VAL A 550 16.01 -9.22 10.62
C VAL A 550 14.82 -9.71 9.80
N LEU A 551 13.88 -10.33 10.48
CA LEU A 551 12.55 -10.67 9.97
C LEU A 551 11.62 -9.49 10.22
N ARG A 552 11.01 -8.95 9.17
CA ARG A 552 10.10 -7.79 9.26
C ARG A 552 8.69 -8.15 8.77
N PRO A 553 7.90 -8.95 9.50
CA PRO A 553 6.53 -9.24 9.10
C PRO A 553 5.67 -8.02 9.39
N VAL A 554 4.97 -7.52 8.37
CA VAL A 554 4.12 -6.33 8.48
C VAL A 554 2.69 -6.68 8.09
N GLU A 555 1.75 -6.22 8.89
CA GLU A 555 0.33 -6.15 8.52
C GLU A 555 -0.09 -4.69 8.34
N SER A 556 -0.84 -4.43 7.27
CA SER A 556 -1.34 -3.11 6.97
C SER A 556 -2.65 -3.23 6.22
N GLN A 557 -3.58 -2.32 6.49
CA GLN A 557 -4.81 -2.19 5.72
C GLN A 557 -4.66 -1.18 4.57
N GLU A 558 -3.78 -0.17 4.70
CA GLU A 558 -3.72 1.00 3.80
C GLU A 558 -2.30 1.50 3.46
N ALA A 559 -1.24 0.76 3.81
CA ALA A 559 0.19 1.08 3.64
C ALA A 559 0.71 2.37 4.31
N MET A 560 -0.16 3.29 4.72
CA MET A 560 0.21 4.52 5.45
C MET A 560 0.63 4.22 6.88
N THR A 561 -0.15 3.42 7.60
CA THR A 561 0.18 2.84 8.91
C THR A 561 0.36 1.34 8.77
N ALA A 562 1.24 0.75 9.58
CA ALA A 562 1.50 -0.67 9.51
C ALA A 562 1.98 -1.20 10.86
N ASN A 563 1.38 -2.29 11.32
CA ASN A 563 1.80 -2.95 12.55
C ASN A 563 2.77 -4.10 12.22
N PHE A 564 3.62 -4.48 13.16
CA PHE A 564 4.29 -5.77 13.01
C PHE A 564 3.24 -6.88 13.10
N PHE A 565 3.38 -7.92 12.28
CA PHE A 565 2.47 -9.07 12.32
C PHE A 565 2.96 -10.05 13.40
N PRO A 566 2.18 -10.32 14.47
CA PRO A 566 2.57 -11.23 15.54
C PRO A 566 2.58 -12.67 15.03
N MET A 567 3.75 -13.31 15.07
CA MET A 567 3.95 -14.66 14.54
C MET A 567 3.72 -15.72 15.62
N GLU A 568 3.21 -16.88 15.24
CA GLU A 568 3.18 -18.03 16.15
C GLU A 568 4.62 -18.40 16.56
N ARG A 569 4.83 -18.68 17.86
CA ARG A 569 6.17 -18.99 18.40
C ARG A 569 6.80 -20.21 17.74
N SER A 570 6.03 -21.26 17.44
CA SER A 570 6.55 -22.46 16.78
C SER A 570 7.05 -22.18 15.35
N LEU A 571 6.32 -21.36 14.60
CA LEU A 571 6.71 -20.95 13.25
C LEU A 571 7.95 -20.04 13.28
N LEU A 572 8.02 -19.10 14.22
CA LEU A 572 9.20 -18.26 14.41
C LEU A 572 10.45 -19.11 14.73
N GLN A 573 10.28 -20.19 15.49
CA GLN A 573 11.35 -21.16 15.75
C GLN A 573 11.76 -21.91 14.46
N GLU A 574 10.82 -22.36 13.63
CA GLU A 574 11.11 -23.01 12.34
C GLU A 574 11.91 -22.08 11.42
N ILE A 575 11.48 -20.81 11.29
CA ILE A 575 12.20 -19.80 10.49
C ILE A 575 13.60 -19.57 11.05
N LYS A 576 13.73 -19.33 12.37
CA LYS A 576 15.03 -19.10 13.01
C LYS A 576 15.99 -20.26 12.73
N THR A 577 15.55 -21.50 12.94
CA THR A 577 16.38 -22.68 12.72
C THR A 577 16.86 -22.73 11.28
N LYS A 578 15.94 -22.62 10.31
CA LYS A 578 16.27 -22.70 8.88
C LYS A 578 17.22 -21.59 8.42
N VAL A 579 17.01 -20.37 8.89
CA VAL A 579 17.88 -19.23 8.53
C VAL A 579 19.25 -19.33 9.21
N SER A 580 19.32 -19.85 10.44
CA SER A 580 20.58 -20.02 11.17
C SER A 580 21.48 -21.13 10.60
N GLU A 581 20.93 -22.03 9.79
CA GLU A 581 21.71 -23.06 9.06
C GLU A 581 22.50 -22.45 7.88
N ILE A 582 22.18 -21.23 7.46
CA ILE A 582 22.85 -20.56 6.34
C ILE A 582 24.24 -20.07 6.79
N PRO A 583 25.34 -20.55 6.17
CA PRO A 583 26.68 -20.14 6.54
C PRO A 583 26.87 -18.63 6.43
N GLY A 584 27.35 -18.01 7.52
CA GLY A 584 27.56 -16.56 7.62
C GLY A 584 26.45 -15.82 8.36
N ILE A 585 25.29 -16.43 8.63
CA ILE A 585 24.27 -15.84 9.50
C ILE A 585 24.52 -16.22 10.97
N ARG A 586 24.66 -15.22 11.84
CA ARG A 586 24.92 -15.38 13.27
C ARG A 586 23.66 -15.25 14.12
N TYR A 587 22.90 -14.18 13.94
CA TYR A 587 21.66 -13.94 14.67
C TYR A 587 20.48 -13.76 13.70
N VAL A 588 19.30 -14.15 14.17
CA VAL A 588 18.02 -13.88 13.51
C VAL A 588 17.20 -13.03 14.48
N PHE A 589 16.91 -11.80 14.10
CA PHE A 589 16.11 -10.84 14.84
C PHE A 589 14.69 -10.79 14.30
N PHE A 590 13.74 -10.34 15.11
CA PHE A 590 12.35 -10.11 14.72
C PHE A 590 11.95 -8.66 15.01
N ASP A 591 11.54 -7.89 14.01
CA ASP A 591 11.21 -6.47 14.17
C ASP A 591 9.82 -6.26 14.79
N LEU A 592 9.80 -5.61 15.94
CA LEU A 592 8.60 -5.29 16.74
C LEU A 592 8.07 -3.87 16.46
N THR A 593 8.69 -3.11 15.55
CA THR A 593 8.42 -1.68 15.40
C THR A 593 7.19 -1.44 14.53
N ASN A 594 6.22 -0.63 14.95
CA ASN A 594 5.12 -0.20 14.08
C ASN A 594 5.53 0.99 13.19
N LYS A 595 4.76 1.27 12.14
CA LYS A 595 4.86 2.47 11.30
C LYS A 595 3.69 3.40 11.62
N PRO A 596 3.95 4.61 12.15
CA PRO A 596 5.22 5.13 12.70
C PRO A 596 5.61 4.51 14.06
N PRO A 597 6.86 4.68 14.56
CA PRO A 597 7.94 5.51 14.01
C PRO A 597 8.90 4.78 13.06
N GLY A 598 8.75 3.47 12.87
CA GLY A 598 9.47 2.74 11.84
C GLY A 598 8.91 2.99 10.44
N THR A 599 9.55 2.40 9.45
CA THR A 599 9.05 2.22 8.08
C THR A 599 8.88 0.74 7.76
N ILE A 600 8.44 0.40 6.55
CA ILE A 600 8.38 -0.99 6.09
C ILE A 600 9.79 -1.53 5.83
N GLU A 601 10.56 -0.86 4.96
CA GLU A 601 11.95 -1.21 4.67
C GLU A 601 12.90 -0.60 5.73
N TRP A 602 14.11 -1.14 5.85
CA TRP A 602 15.12 -0.72 6.85
C TRP A 602 16.24 0.18 6.28
N GLU A 603 16.48 0.01 4.96
CA GLU A 603 17.42 0.64 4.03
C GLU A 603 18.93 0.41 4.21
#